data_AF-A0A8K0XUD1-F1
#
_entry.id   AF-A0A8K0XUD1-F1
#
_cell.length_a   1.000
_cell.length_b   1.000
_cell.length_c   1.000
_cell.angle_alpha   90.00
_cell.angle_beta   90.00
_cell.angle_gamma   90.00
#
_symmetry.space_group_name_H-M   'P 1'
#
loop_
_entity.id
_entity.type
_entity.pdbx_description
1 polymer ?
#
loop_
_entity_poly.entity_id
_entity_poly.type
_entity_poly.pdbx_seq_one_letter_code
_entity_poly.pdbx_strand_id
1 'polypeptide(L)'
;MSPPTAVKATIISDHPQTYEDEHVHAVYDEIAPHFSSTRYKPWPIIARFIASLPTGWVGLDSGTGNGKYLPLPLNRPGDIWTIGVDRSRNLLSIARKAGEGDVTREVVWGDVLGRPWRDGAFDYAISIATIHHLSTAERRKAAVQRIIQSISPSHGRALIYVWAIEQDDLSKRSIPSDQTAALTDSTGQDVFVPWVLTSPAPKVGPKVKPRRRKQNQQLETPTPETSQEDVARESQQRVFNRYYHMFAKGELTALVHDAARGLALEVGPEPVGSEEKRRGLHIVEDGWERSNYYVEFKCWECT
;
A
#
# COMPACT_ATOMS: atom_id res chain seq x y z
N MET A 1 5.58 23.89 11.20
CA MET A 1 5.05 22.59 10.77
C MET A 1 3.57 22.77 10.47
N SER A 2 3.06 22.26 9.35
CA SER A 2 1.61 22.25 9.10
C SER A 2 0.94 21.35 10.15
N PRO A 3 -0.26 21.71 10.64
CA PRO A 3 -0.97 20.89 11.61
C PRO A 3 -1.23 19.48 11.05
N PRO A 4 -1.21 18.44 11.90
CA PRO A 4 -1.53 17.08 11.47
C PRO A 4 -2.93 17.05 10.86
N THR A 5 -3.07 16.27 9.80
CA THR A 5 -4.34 16.12 9.10
C THR A 5 -5.31 15.34 9.97
N ALA A 6 -6.47 15.94 10.26
CA ALA A 6 -7.54 15.29 11.01
C ALA A 6 -8.12 14.13 10.19
N VAL A 7 -8.12 12.96 10.81
CA VAL A 7 -8.71 11.73 10.27
C VAL A 7 -10.17 11.64 10.75
N LYS A 8 -11.08 11.04 9.99
CA LYS A 8 -12.50 10.91 10.37
C LYS A 8 -12.90 9.44 10.49
N ALA A 9 -13.56 9.04 11.57
CA ALA A 9 -14.14 7.71 11.68
C ALA A 9 -15.21 7.47 10.61
N THR A 10 -15.39 6.23 10.18
CA THR A 10 -16.43 5.85 9.20
C THR A 10 -17.09 4.52 9.56
N ILE A 11 -18.29 4.31 9.04
CA ILE A 11 -19.05 3.07 9.14
C ILE A 11 -19.33 2.60 7.71
N ILE A 12 -18.99 1.36 7.42
CA ILE A 12 -19.25 0.75 6.11
C ILE A 12 -20.73 0.42 6.06
N SER A 13 -21.46 1.10 5.20
CA SER A 13 -22.92 0.95 5.04
C SER A 13 -23.31 0.25 3.73
N ASP A 14 -22.39 0.16 2.78
CA ASP A 14 -22.60 -0.41 1.45
C ASP A 14 -21.87 -1.75 1.27
N HIS A 15 -22.11 -2.41 0.14
CA HIS A 15 -21.41 -3.64 -0.22
C HIS A 15 -19.88 -3.40 -0.24
N PRO A 16 -19.08 -4.23 0.46
CA PRO A 16 -17.64 -4.01 0.65
C PRO A 16 -16.84 -3.72 -0.63
N GLN A 17 -17.14 -4.47 -1.71
CA GLN A 17 -16.46 -4.30 -2.99
C GLN A 17 -16.71 -2.90 -3.59
N THR A 18 -17.96 -2.44 -3.60
CA THR A 18 -18.33 -1.12 -4.14
C THR A 18 -17.68 -0.02 -3.32
N TYR A 19 -17.71 -0.17 -2.00
CA TYR A 19 -17.09 0.79 -1.08
C TYR A 19 -15.58 0.93 -1.34
N GLU A 20 -14.88 -0.20 -1.53
CA GLU A 20 -13.46 -0.21 -1.88
C GLU A 20 -13.19 0.33 -3.29
N ASP A 21 -14.03 0.01 -4.27
CA ASP A 21 -13.89 0.52 -5.64
C ASP A 21 -13.91 2.06 -5.66
N GLU A 22 -14.81 2.68 -4.90
CA GLU A 22 -14.97 4.13 -4.82
C GLU A 22 -13.89 4.81 -3.95
N HIS A 23 -13.64 4.29 -2.76
CA HIS A 23 -12.85 4.97 -1.73
C HIS A 23 -11.37 4.53 -1.66
N VAL A 24 -11.01 3.49 -2.41
CA VAL A 24 -9.65 2.96 -2.49
C VAL A 24 -9.20 2.88 -3.95
N HIS A 25 -9.84 2.05 -4.76
CA HIS A 25 -9.32 1.69 -6.09
C HIS A 25 -9.30 2.89 -7.04
N ALA A 26 -10.43 3.59 -7.21
CA ALA A 26 -10.51 4.78 -8.05
C ALA A 26 -9.57 5.88 -7.56
N VAL A 27 -9.52 6.11 -6.24
CA VAL A 27 -8.66 7.14 -5.65
C VAL A 27 -7.19 6.89 -5.94
N TYR A 28 -6.68 5.67 -5.68
CA TYR A 28 -5.26 5.37 -5.90
C TYR A 28 -4.85 5.41 -7.36
N ASP A 29 -5.72 4.96 -8.26
CA ASP A 29 -5.45 5.04 -9.69
C ASP A 29 -5.36 6.50 -10.15
N GLU A 30 -6.21 7.37 -9.61
CA GLU A 30 -6.20 8.81 -9.92
C GLU A 30 -4.99 9.55 -9.33
N ILE A 31 -4.61 9.26 -8.07
CA ILE A 31 -3.51 9.98 -7.41
C ILE A 31 -2.13 9.40 -7.72
N ALA A 32 -2.02 8.33 -8.50
CA ALA A 32 -0.79 7.54 -8.68
C ALA A 32 0.48 8.37 -8.99
N PRO A 33 0.48 9.35 -9.91
CA PRO A 33 1.67 10.15 -10.19
C PRO A 33 2.15 10.98 -8.97
N HIS A 34 1.21 11.61 -8.26
CA HIS A 34 1.52 12.43 -7.07
C HIS A 34 1.85 11.58 -5.85
N PHE A 35 1.19 10.42 -5.70
CA PHE A 35 1.50 9.45 -4.66
C PHE A 35 2.94 8.93 -4.80
N SER A 36 3.35 8.59 -6.03
CA SER A 36 4.67 8.02 -6.28
C SER A 36 5.80 9.02 -6.06
N SER A 37 5.65 10.27 -6.48
CA SER A 37 6.71 11.29 -6.40
C SER A 37 7.16 11.63 -4.98
N THR A 38 6.37 11.28 -3.97
CA THR A 38 6.60 11.65 -2.56
C THR A 38 7.12 10.51 -1.68
N ARG A 39 7.32 9.30 -2.22
CA ARG A 39 7.65 8.09 -1.43
C ARG A 39 8.66 7.19 -2.11
N TYR A 40 9.94 7.33 -1.76
CA TYR A 40 11.02 6.50 -2.32
C TYR A 40 11.84 5.70 -1.29
N LYS A 41 12.00 6.19 -0.05
CA LYS A 41 12.90 5.51 0.92
C LYS A 41 12.25 4.25 1.53
N PRO A 42 12.82 3.04 1.35
CA PRO A 42 12.37 1.82 2.03
C PRO A 42 12.29 1.96 3.54
N TRP A 43 11.30 1.31 4.13
CA TRP A 43 11.22 1.17 5.59
C TRP A 43 12.31 0.19 6.06
N PRO A 44 13.06 0.49 7.14
CA PRO A 44 14.17 -0.34 7.59
C PRO A 44 13.80 -1.81 7.84
N ILE A 45 12.66 -2.08 8.50
CA ILE A 45 12.19 -3.46 8.73
C ILE A 45 11.98 -4.25 7.42
N ILE A 46 11.31 -3.66 6.43
CA ILE A 46 11.08 -4.31 5.13
C ILE A 46 12.41 -4.56 4.40
N ALA A 47 13.30 -3.57 4.39
CA ALA A 47 14.60 -3.72 3.74
C ALA A 47 15.46 -4.81 4.41
N ARG A 48 15.41 -4.92 5.75
CA ARG A 48 16.10 -5.97 6.52
C ARG A 48 15.54 -7.35 6.20
N PHE A 49 14.21 -7.49 6.19
CA PHE A 49 13.54 -8.74 5.82
C PHE A 49 14.01 -9.20 4.44
N ILE A 50 13.90 -8.34 3.43
CA ILE A 50 14.30 -8.67 2.06
C ILE A 50 15.80 -8.99 1.96
N ALA A 51 16.65 -8.22 2.64
CA ALA A 51 18.09 -8.48 2.66
C ALA A 51 18.45 -9.85 3.26
N SER A 52 17.64 -10.35 4.20
CA SER A 52 17.84 -11.65 4.87
C SER A 52 17.45 -12.88 4.02
N LEU A 53 16.78 -12.69 2.88
CA LEU A 53 16.27 -13.81 2.08
C LEU A 53 17.42 -14.53 1.33
N PRO A 54 17.42 -15.86 1.23
CA PRO A 54 18.43 -16.58 0.45
C PRO A 54 18.44 -16.19 -1.04
N THR A 55 19.60 -16.27 -1.68
CA THR A 55 19.74 -16.12 -3.13
C THR A 55 18.95 -17.21 -3.87
N GLY A 56 18.33 -16.85 -4.99
CA GLY A 56 17.48 -17.72 -5.81
C GLY A 56 16.00 -17.69 -5.41
N TRP A 57 15.63 -17.04 -4.31
CA TRP A 57 14.23 -16.99 -3.86
C TRP A 57 13.37 -16.11 -4.78
N VAL A 58 12.18 -16.61 -5.09
CA VAL A 58 11.13 -15.91 -5.83
C VAL A 58 10.06 -15.43 -4.87
N GLY A 59 9.59 -14.20 -5.01
CA GLY A 59 8.61 -13.64 -4.08
C GLY A 59 7.50 -12.83 -4.69
N LEU A 60 6.50 -12.57 -3.85
CA LEU A 60 5.32 -11.78 -4.17
C LEU A 60 5.33 -10.47 -3.39
N ASP A 61 5.10 -9.35 -4.07
CA ASP A 61 4.73 -8.08 -3.44
C ASP A 61 3.23 -7.84 -3.64
N SER A 62 2.44 -8.15 -2.61
CA SER A 62 0.98 -8.12 -2.61
C SER A 62 0.45 -6.72 -2.28
N GLY A 63 0.02 -6.01 -3.32
CA GLY A 63 -0.23 -4.56 -3.29
C GLY A 63 1.06 -3.77 -3.45
N THR A 64 1.80 -4.03 -4.54
CA THR A 64 3.14 -3.47 -4.78
C THR A 64 3.16 -1.95 -4.94
N GLY A 65 2.01 -1.33 -5.21
CA GLY A 65 1.89 0.10 -5.44
C GLY A 65 2.83 0.57 -6.55
N ASN A 66 3.66 1.57 -6.26
CA ASN A 66 4.64 2.11 -7.20
C ASN A 66 5.91 1.25 -7.36
N GLY A 67 5.93 0.02 -6.83
CA GLY A 67 7.04 -0.91 -6.97
C GLY A 67 8.24 -0.58 -6.09
N LYS A 68 8.06 0.20 -5.03
CA LYS A 68 9.13 0.66 -4.11
C LYS A 68 10.09 -0.44 -3.66
N TYR A 69 9.59 -1.67 -3.49
CA TYR A 69 10.35 -2.80 -2.97
C TYR A 69 10.86 -3.77 -4.04
N LEU A 70 10.35 -3.71 -5.28
CA LEU A 70 10.76 -4.58 -6.39
C LEU A 70 12.26 -4.48 -6.76
N PRO A 71 12.97 -3.34 -6.54
CA PRO A 71 14.41 -3.26 -6.77
C PRO A 71 15.27 -3.85 -5.65
N LEU A 72 14.69 -4.23 -4.50
CA LEU A 72 15.45 -4.68 -3.35
C LEU A 72 15.84 -6.16 -3.49
N PRO A 73 16.96 -6.58 -2.88
CA PRO A 73 17.94 -5.76 -2.15
C PRO A 73 18.93 -5.04 -3.08
N LEU A 74 19.20 -3.76 -2.82
CA LEU A 74 20.06 -2.93 -3.69
C LEU A 74 21.54 -3.34 -3.69
N ASN A 75 22.01 -3.99 -2.63
CA ASN A 75 23.41 -4.40 -2.49
C ASN A 75 23.74 -5.72 -3.22
N ARG A 76 22.73 -6.45 -3.72
CA ARG A 76 22.90 -7.70 -4.49
C ARG A 76 21.77 -7.83 -5.53
N PRO A 77 21.74 -6.91 -6.52
CA PRO A 77 20.65 -6.86 -7.49
C PRO A 77 20.58 -8.15 -8.31
N GLY A 78 19.39 -8.74 -8.40
CA GLY A 78 19.14 -9.98 -9.15
C GLY A 78 19.29 -11.27 -8.32
N ASP A 79 19.73 -11.20 -7.07
CA ASP A 79 19.81 -12.37 -6.19
C ASP A 79 18.46 -12.97 -5.83
N ILE A 80 17.41 -12.16 -5.82
CA ILE A 80 16.03 -12.59 -5.61
C ILE A 80 15.17 -11.97 -6.71
N TRP A 81 14.02 -12.59 -6.97
CA TRP A 81 13.09 -12.11 -7.99
C TRP A 81 11.71 -11.88 -7.39
N THR A 82 11.26 -10.62 -7.34
CA THR A 82 9.94 -10.27 -6.82
C THR A 82 8.99 -9.94 -7.96
N ILE A 83 7.79 -10.52 -7.92
CA ILE A 83 6.66 -10.18 -8.79
C ILE A 83 5.68 -9.32 -8.01
N GLY A 84 5.38 -8.14 -8.51
CA GLY A 84 4.41 -7.23 -7.88
C GLY A 84 2.99 -7.46 -8.40
N VAL A 85 2.00 -7.44 -7.51
CA VAL A 85 0.58 -7.36 -7.91
C VAL A 85 -0.06 -6.12 -7.32
N ASP A 86 -0.84 -5.39 -8.11
CA ASP A 86 -1.62 -4.25 -7.63
C ASP A 86 -2.91 -4.07 -8.43
N ARG A 87 -3.88 -3.41 -7.81
CA ARG A 87 -5.18 -3.12 -8.40
C ARG A 87 -5.15 -1.88 -9.29
N SER A 88 -4.24 -0.93 -9.03
CA SER A 88 -4.05 0.28 -9.83
C SER A 88 -3.13 0.03 -11.01
N ARG A 89 -3.65 0.22 -12.22
CA ARG A 89 -2.86 0.12 -13.46
C ARG A 89 -1.85 1.25 -13.56
N ASN A 90 -2.21 2.44 -13.07
CA ASN A 90 -1.31 3.59 -13.11
C ASN A 90 -0.11 3.39 -12.17
N LEU A 91 -0.31 2.83 -10.98
CA LEU A 91 0.78 2.45 -10.08
C LEU A 91 1.65 1.33 -10.69
N LEU A 92 1.05 0.31 -11.31
CA LEU A 92 1.82 -0.76 -11.98
C LEU A 92 2.67 -0.22 -13.14
N SER A 93 2.17 0.75 -13.91
CA SER A 93 2.94 1.39 -14.97
C SER A 93 4.19 2.09 -14.42
N ILE A 94 4.13 2.61 -13.20
CA ILE A 94 5.29 3.20 -12.51
C ILE A 94 6.18 2.08 -11.95
N ALA A 95 5.59 1.09 -11.28
CA ALA A 95 6.29 -0.04 -10.67
C ALA A 95 7.15 -0.81 -11.68
N ARG A 96 6.67 -0.95 -12.92
CA ARG A 96 7.41 -1.57 -14.02
C ARG A 96 8.78 -0.93 -14.28
N LYS A 97 8.96 0.33 -13.90
CA LYS A 97 10.21 1.11 -14.04
C LYS A 97 10.87 1.42 -12.70
N ALA A 98 10.49 0.74 -11.63
CA ALA A 98 11.04 1.01 -10.30
C ALA A 98 12.53 0.65 -10.21
N GLY A 99 13.28 1.46 -9.48
CA GLY A 99 14.72 1.33 -9.31
C GLY A 99 15.52 2.17 -10.30
N GLU A 100 16.83 1.91 -10.36
CA GLU A 100 17.75 2.59 -11.27
C GLU A 100 18.06 1.70 -12.49
N GLY A 101 18.50 2.32 -13.58
CA GLY A 101 18.82 1.64 -14.84
C GLY A 101 17.59 1.29 -15.69
N ASP A 102 17.80 0.47 -16.71
CA ASP A 102 16.77 0.08 -17.69
C ASP A 102 16.14 -1.29 -17.38
N VAL A 103 16.07 -1.65 -16.09
CA VAL A 103 15.52 -2.93 -15.64
C VAL A 103 14.00 -2.82 -15.56
N THR A 104 13.32 -3.62 -16.38
CA THR A 104 11.87 -3.79 -16.30
C THR A 104 11.51 -4.71 -15.14
N ARG A 105 10.57 -4.28 -14.29
CA ARG A 105 10.04 -5.10 -13.18
C ARG A 105 8.83 -5.91 -13.62
N GLU A 106 8.72 -7.12 -13.08
CA GLU A 106 7.57 -8.00 -13.27
C GLU A 106 6.40 -7.55 -12.41
N VAL A 107 5.31 -7.19 -13.09
CA VAL A 107 4.12 -6.66 -12.45
C VAL A 107 2.86 -7.25 -13.07
N VAL A 108 1.90 -7.61 -12.23
CA VAL A 108 0.63 -8.23 -12.62
C VAL A 108 -0.52 -7.34 -12.14
N TRP A 109 -1.47 -7.10 -13.04
CA TRP A 109 -2.72 -6.43 -12.65
C TRP A 109 -3.67 -7.44 -12.01
N GLY A 110 -4.06 -7.18 -10.77
CA GLY A 110 -4.88 -8.11 -10.01
C GLY A 110 -5.39 -7.53 -8.70
N ASP A 111 -6.24 -8.30 -8.03
CA ASP A 111 -6.76 -8.00 -6.71
C ASP A 111 -6.07 -8.91 -5.69
N VAL A 112 -5.72 -8.39 -4.51
CA VAL A 112 -5.06 -9.15 -3.44
C VAL A 112 -5.96 -10.21 -2.80
N LEU A 113 -7.26 -10.15 -3.04
CA LEU A 113 -8.24 -11.20 -2.70
C LEU A 113 -8.32 -12.30 -3.76
N GLY A 114 -7.80 -12.03 -4.95
CA GLY A 114 -7.72 -12.98 -6.05
C GLY A 114 -6.80 -14.16 -5.73
N ARG A 115 -6.92 -15.23 -6.52
CA ARG A 115 -6.06 -16.42 -6.41
C ARG A 115 -5.46 -16.79 -7.78
N PRO A 116 -4.68 -15.90 -8.42
CA PRO A 116 -4.11 -16.16 -9.74
C PRO A 116 -2.89 -17.09 -9.68
N TRP A 117 -2.33 -17.32 -8.49
CA TRP A 117 -1.13 -18.10 -8.26
C TRP A 117 -1.47 -19.55 -7.93
N ARG A 118 -0.55 -20.47 -8.27
CA ARG A 118 -0.58 -21.82 -7.70
C ARG A 118 -0.26 -21.75 -6.21
N ASP A 119 -0.78 -22.68 -5.43
CA ASP A 119 -0.40 -22.78 -4.03
C ASP A 119 1.10 -23.08 -3.93
N GLY A 120 1.80 -22.39 -3.02
CA GLY A 120 3.24 -22.56 -2.84
C GLY A 120 4.11 -22.03 -3.99
N ALA A 121 3.61 -21.14 -4.84
CA ALA A 121 4.35 -20.61 -5.98
C ALA A 121 5.55 -19.73 -5.62
N PHE A 122 5.59 -19.17 -4.41
CA PHE A 122 6.63 -18.23 -3.97
C PHE A 122 7.37 -18.73 -2.75
N ASP A 123 8.65 -18.39 -2.61
CA ASP A 123 9.43 -18.65 -1.40
C ASP A 123 9.18 -17.57 -0.33
N TYR A 124 8.76 -16.37 -0.74
CA TYR A 124 8.35 -15.34 0.20
C TYR A 124 7.25 -14.41 -0.33
N ALA A 125 6.62 -13.67 0.58
CA ALA A 125 5.68 -12.60 0.23
C ALA A 125 5.82 -11.38 1.14
N ILE A 126 5.52 -10.20 0.62
CA ILE A 126 5.33 -8.99 1.41
C ILE A 126 3.96 -8.38 1.12
N SER A 127 3.37 -7.71 2.10
CA SER A 127 2.14 -6.92 1.94
C SER A 127 2.26 -5.65 2.77
N ILE A 128 2.65 -4.55 2.11
CA ILE A 128 3.10 -3.34 2.80
C ILE A 128 2.11 -2.19 2.56
N ALA A 129 1.39 -1.80 3.62
CA ALA A 129 0.33 -0.79 3.57
C ALA A 129 -0.74 -1.12 2.51
N THR A 130 -1.18 -2.37 2.50
CA THR A 130 -2.17 -2.91 1.54
C THR A 130 -3.45 -3.34 2.24
N ILE A 131 -3.39 -4.38 3.09
CA ILE A 131 -4.62 -5.03 3.61
C ILE A 131 -5.49 -4.14 4.48
N HIS A 132 -4.95 -3.05 5.03
CA HIS A 132 -5.74 -2.06 5.74
C HIS A 132 -6.72 -1.29 4.85
N HIS A 133 -6.66 -1.46 3.53
CA HIS A 133 -7.63 -0.89 2.60
C HIS A 133 -8.87 -1.77 2.42
N LEU A 134 -8.86 -2.98 2.95
CA LEU A 134 -9.99 -3.90 2.86
C LEU A 134 -10.97 -3.61 3.98
N SER A 135 -12.20 -3.33 3.56
CA SER A 135 -13.25 -2.73 4.38
C SER A 135 -13.73 -3.65 5.51
N THR A 136 -13.79 -4.97 5.28
CA THR A 136 -14.26 -5.91 6.32
C THR A 136 -13.15 -6.80 6.88
N ALA A 137 -13.35 -7.28 8.11
CA ALA A 137 -12.46 -8.23 8.75
C ALA A 137 -12.32 -9.53 7.94
N GLU A 138 -13.41 -10.00 7.32
CA GLU A 138 -13.43 -11.19 6.48
C GLU A 138 -12.57 -11.01 5.23
N ARG A 139 -12.62 -9.84 4.59
CA ARG A 139 -11.78 -9.52 3.43
C ARG A 139 -10.32 -9.39 3.84
N ARG A 140 -10.02 -8.75 4.96
CA ARG A 140 -8.66 -8.71 5.53
C ARG A 140 -8.12 -10.11 5.79
N LYS A 141 -8.92 -10.98 6.43
CA LYS A 141 -8.58 -12.38 6.65
C LYS A 141 -8.33 -13.12 5.35
N ALA A 142 -9.20 -12.97 4.36
CA ALA A 142 -9.07 -13.60 3.05
C ALA A 142 -7.76 -13.17 2.35
N ALA A 143 -7.37 -11.90 2.41
CA ALA A 143 -6.10 -11.44 1.84
C ALA A 143 -4.88 -12.08 2.53
N VAL A 144 -4.90 -12.20 3.86
CA VAL A 144 -3.84 -12.93 4.59
C VAL A 144 -3.81 -14.41 4.19
N GLN A 145 -4.97 -15.04 4.00
CA GLN A 145 -5.06 -16.40 3.50
C GLN A 145 -4.48 -16.54 2.08
N ARG A 146 -4.68 -15.55 1.19
CA ARG A 146 -4.05 -15.54 -0.14
C ARG A 146 -2.54 -15.48 -0.07
N ILE A 147 -2.00 -14.66 0.84
CA ILE A 147 -0.55 -14.60 1.09
C ILE A 147 -0.05 -15.98 1.55
N ILE A 148 -0.65 -16.56 2.59
CA ILE A 148 -0.27 -17.87 3.13
C ILE A 148 -0.34 -18.97 2.07
N GLN A 149 -1.39 -19.00 1.25
CA GLN A 149 -1.56 -19.98 0.18
C GLN A 149 -0.51 -19.81 -0.93
N SER A 150 -0.12 -18.58 -1.23
CA SER A 150 0.82 -18.28 -2.32
C SER A 150 2.27 -18.68 -2.01
N ILE A 151 2.65 -18.73 -0.72
CA ILE A 151 4.02 -19.05 -0.32
C ILE A 151 4.21 -20.54 -0.04
N SER A 152 5.45 -21.02 -0.18
CA SER A 152 5.84 -22.40 0.03
C SER A 152 5.38 -22.90 1.41
N PRO A 153 4.68 -24.06 1.48
CA PRO A 153 4.20 -24.58 2.75
C PRO A 153 5.33 -25.06 3.67
N SER A 154 6.50 -25.41 3.13
CA SER A 154 7.60 -26.00 3.89
C SER A 154 8.58 -24.98 4.46
N HIS A 155 8.72 -23.82 3.80
CA HIS A 155 9.74 -22.83 4.18
C HIS A 155 9.36 -21.38 3.91
N GLY A 156 8.16 -21.15 3.34
CA GLY A 156 7.73 -19.83 2.89
C GLY A 156 7.74 -18.82 4.02
N ARG A 157 8.25 -17.61 3.76
CA ARG A 157 8.24 -16.49 4.73
C ARG A 157 7.36 -15.35 4.24
N ALA A 158 6.69 -14.64 5.13
CA ALA A 158 6.00 -13.41 4.75
C ALA A 158 6.09 -12.31 5.78
N LEU A 159 6.06 -11.07 5.30
CA LEU A 159 6.02 -9.85 6.11
C LEU A 159 4.80 -9.00 5.76
N ILE A 160 3.92 -8.79 6.73
CA ILE A 160 2.75 -7.90 6.59
C ILE A 160 2.99 -6.65 7.43
N TYR A 161 2.70 -5.47 6.86
CA TYR A 161 2.94 -4.17 7.50
C TYR A 161 1.74 -3.24 7.31
N VAL A 162 1.14 -2.76 8.40
CA VAL A 162 -0.14 -2.03 8.40
C VAL A 162 -0.09 -0.80 9.31
N TRP A 163 -0.96 0.18 9.07
CA TRP A 163 -1.02 1.39 9.90
C TRP A 163 -1.60 1.06 11.28
N ALA A 164 -0.93 1.56 12.33
CA ALA A 164 -1.35 1.42 13.73
C ALA A 164 -2.23 2.60 14.16
N ILE A 165 -3.12 2.41 15.13
CA ILE A 165 -3.82 3.54 15.78
C ILE A 165 -2.80 4.48 16.44
N GLU A 166 -1.81 3.91 17.12
CA GLU A 166 -0.71 4.61 17.79
C GLU A 166 0.17 5.33 16.77
N GLN A 167 0.26 6.65 16.90
CA GLN A 167 1.07 7.51 16.05
C GLN A 167 2.29 8.04 16.82
N ASP A 168 3.44 8.12 16.17
CA ASP A 168 4.64 8.77 16.70
C ASP A 168 4.62 10.28 16.50
N ASP A 169 5.56 10.98 17.14
CA ASP A 169 5.72 12.44 17.06
C ASP A 169 6.02 12.95 15.63
N LEU A 170 6.45 12.05 14.73
CA LEU A 170 6.73 12.37 13.33
C LEU A 170 5.49 12.16 12.44
N SER A 171 4.41 11.62 12.99
CA SER A 171 3.18 11.38 12.25
C SER A 171 2.53 12.69 11.83
N LYS A 172 2.05 12.70 10.59
CA LYS A 172 1.30 13.81 10.01
C LYS A 172 -0.21 13.67 10.23
N ARG A 173 -0.65 12.72 11.05
CA ARG A 173 -2.06 12.35 11.25
C ARG A 173 -2.45 12.44 12.71
N SER A 174 -3.69 12.86 12.95
CA SER A 174 -4.34 12.75 14.27
C SER A 174 -5.55 11.86 14.12
N ILE A 175 -5.52 10.70 14.79
CA ILE A 175 -6.61 9.71 14.80
C ILE A 175 -7.63 10.12 15.87
N PRO A 176 -8.95 10.17 15.59
CA PRO A 176 -9.95 10.53 16.57
C PRO A 176 -9.97 9.55 17.74
N SER A 177 -9.55 10.01 18.92
CA SER A 177 -9.76 9.30 20.17
C SER A 177 -11.15 9.65 20.72
N ASP A 178 -12.23 9.14 20.10
CA ASP A 178 -13.54 9.28 20.73
C ASP A 178 -13.57 8.43 22.00
N GLN A 179 -13.62 9.11 23.15
CA GLN A 179 -13.68 8.53 24.50
C GLN A 179 -15.02 7.80 24.79
N THR A 180 -15.86 7.59 23.77
CA THR A 180 -17.27 7.16 23.92
C THR A 180 -17.57 5.77 23.36
N ALA A 181 -16.66 5.16 22.60
CA ALA A 181 -16.66 3.72 22.43
C ALA A 181 -15.72 3.15 23.48
N ALA A 182 -16.19 2.23 24.31
CA ALA A 182 -15.30 1.38 25.09
C ALA A 182 -14.41 0.64 24.09
N LEU A 183 -13.24 1.24 23.79
CA LEU A 183 -12.15 0.58 23.10
C LEU A 183 -11.83 -0.61 24.00
N THR A 184 -12.33 -1.78 23.65
CA THR A 184 -11.56 -2.98 23.97
C THR A 184 -10.22 -2.74 23.30
N ASP A 185 -9.12 -2.70 24.06
CA ASP A 185 -7.75 -2.38 23.60
C ASP A 185 -7.25 -3.24 22.40
N SER A 186 -8.10 -4.11 21.86
CA SER A 186 -7.85 -5.13 20.86
C SER A 186 -8.53 -4.92 19.50
N THR A 187 -9.35 -3.86 19.30
CA THR A 187 -10.08 -3.67 18.02
C THR A 187 -9.68 -2.38 17.31
N GLY A 188 -9.31 -2.49 16.04
CA GLY A 188 -8.94 -1.37 15.18
C GLY A 188 -10.10 -0.43 14.86
N GLN A 189 -9.79 0.65 14.13
CA GLN A 189 -10.74 1.70 13.77
C GLN A 189 -10.75 1.98 12.28
N ASP A 190 -11.95 2.02 11.69
CA ASP A 190 -12.18 2.41 10.31
C ASP A 190 -12.20 3.93 10.16
N VAL A 191 -11.40 4.45 9.22
CA VAL A 191 -11.20 5.88 9.05
C VAL A 191 -11.05 6.33 7.60
N PHE A 192 -11.35 7.61 7.36
CA PHE A 192 -11.00 8.34 6.16
C PHE A 192 -9.80 9.27 6.40
N VAL A 193 -8.81 9.15 5.52
CA VAL A 193 -7.64 10.03 5.49
C VAL A 193 -7.64 10.85 4.21
N PRO A 194 -7.77 12.19 4.30
CA PRO A 194 -7.85 13.03 3.11
C PRO A 194 -6.48 13.15 2.43
N TRP A 195 -6.51 13.22 1.11
CA TRP A 195 -5.37 13.46 0.24
C TRP A 195 -5.65 14.68 -0.63
N VAL A 196 -4.87 15.74 -0.44
CA VAL A 196 -5.03 16.99 -1.17
C VAL A 196 -4.10 16.99 -2.37
N LEU A 197 -4.66 17.00 -3.58
CA LEU A 197 -3.91 17.30 -4.78
C LEU A 197 -3.80 18.81 -4.92
N THR A 198 -2.57 19.32 -4.88
CA THR A 198 -2.26 20.70 -5.27
C THR A 198 -1.74 20.67 -6.70
N SER A 199 -2.49 21.26 -7.63
CA SER A 199 -2.02 21.45 -8.99
C SER A 199 -0.73 22.29 -8.97
N PRO A 200 0.34 21.88 -9.68
CA PRO A 200 1.52 22.73 -9.78
C PRO A 200 1.12 24.05 -10.43
N ALA A 201 1.53 25.16 -9.83
CA ALA A 201 1.24 26.49 -10.37
C ALA A 201 1.71 26.58 -11.83
N PRO A 202 0.92 27.20 -12.73
CA PRO A 202 1.32 27.33 -14.13
C PRO A 202 2.67 28.05 -14.20
N LYS A 203 3.62 27.43 -14.89
CA LYS A 203 4.93 28.06 -15.16
C LYS A 203 4.68 29.30 -16.01
N VAL A 204 4.72 30.47 -15.37
CA VAL A 204 4.65 31.76 -16.08
C VAL A 204 5.86 31.82 -17.02
N GLY A 205 5.61 31.67 -18.32
CA GLY A 205 6.64 31.81 -19.34
C GLY A 205 7.32 33.18 -19.28
N PRO A 206 8.56 33.30 -19.75
CA PRO A 206 9.31 34.55 -19.67
C PRO A 206 8.55 35.70 -20.35
N LYS A 207 8.35 36.80 -19.62
CA LYS A 207 7.70 38.03 -20.11
C LYS A 207 8.39 38.51 -21.39
N VAL A 208 7.74 38.37 -22.54
CA VAL A 208 8.17 38.98 -23.79
C VAL A 208 8.06 40.50 -23.64
N LYS A 209 9.18 41.21 -23.73
CA LYS A 209 9.21 42.69 -23.72
C LYS A 209 8.51 43.23 -24.97
N PRO A 210 7.69 44.30 -24.87
CA PRO A 210 6.99 44.83 -26.02
C PRO A 210 7.97 45.53 -26.99
N ARG A 211 8.05 45.04 -28.23
CA ARG A 211 8.67 45.78 -29.35
C ARG A 211 7.69 46.85 -29.83
N ARG A 212 8.11 48.12 -29.77
CA ARG A 212 7.45 49.26 -30.44
C ARG A 212 7.28 48.95 -31.94
N ARG A 213 6.05 48.93 -32.44
CA ARG A 213 5.77 48.94 -33.89
C ARG A 213 4.65 49.94 -34.21
N LYS A 214 4.93 50.76 -35.24
CA LYS A 214 4.12 51.87 -35.76
C LYS A 214 2.75 51.43 -36.26
N GLN A 215 1.78 52.33 -36.13
CA GLN A 215 0.41 52.29 -36.66
C GLN A 215 0.34 51.82 -38.12
N ASN A 216 -0.56 50.89 -38.40
CA ASN A 216 -1.43 50.94 -39.57
C ASN A 216 -2.70 50.12 -39.30
N GLN A 217 -3.83 50.70 -39.69
CA GLN A 217 -5.19 50.23 -39.47
C GLN A 217 -5.52 49.00 -40.35
N GLN A 218 -6.23 48.02 -39.77
CA GLN A 218 -7.47 47.37 -40.27
C GLN A 218 -7.56 45.86 -39.97
N LEU A 219 -8.78 45.47 -39.61
CA LEU A 219 -9.40 44.15 -39.42
C LEU A 219 -9.14 43.41 -38.09
N GLU A 220 -10.06 43.61 -37.15
CA GLU A 220 -10.19 42.86 -35.90
C GLU A 220 -10.87 41.50 -36.15
N THR A 221 -10.14 40.42 -35.90
CA THR A 221 -10.71 39.10 -35.57
C THR A 221 -10.77 38.96 -34.04
N PRO A 222 -11.88 38.49 -33.44
CA PRO A 222 -11.98 38.39 -32.00
C PRO A 222 -11.08 37.25 -31.49
N THR A 223 -10.02 37.60 -30.78
CA THR A 223 -9.32 36.70 -29.85
C THR A 223 -10.29 36.29 -28.74
N PRO A 224 -10.36 35.02 -28.32
CA PRO A 224 -11.11 34.67 -27.13
C PRO A 224 -10.37 35.26 -25.93
N GLU A 225 -10.94 36.29 -25.33
CA GLU A 225 -10.55 36.77 -24.01
C GLU A 225 -10.87 35.65 -23.02
N THR A 226 -9.86 34.89 -22.62
CA THR A 226 -9.97 34.06 -21.41
C THR A 226 -10.14 35.03 -20.25
N SER A 227 -11.36 35.08 -19.73
CA SER A 227 -11.69 35.96 -18.60
C SER A 227 -10.81 35.58 -17.40
N GLN A 228 -10.45 36.54 -16.56
CA GLN A 228 -9.74 36.25 -15.29
C GLN A 228 -10.57 35.32 -14.38
N GLU A 229 -11.86 35.16 -14.65
CA GLU A 229 -12.75 34.20 -13.99
C GLU A 229 -12.52 32.75 -14.45
N ASP A 230 -12.09 32.52 -15.69
CA ASP A 230 -11.76 31.17 -16.19
C ASP A 230 -10.44 30.65 -15.59
N VAL A 231 -9.47 31.53 -15.34
CA VAL A 231 -8.22 31.20 -14.65
C VAL A 231 -8.46 30.95 -13.15
N ALA A 232 -9.48 31.57 -12.56
CA ALA A 232 -9.82 31.37 -11.16
C ALA A 232 -10.51 30.01 -10.88
N ARG A 233 -11.11 29.38 -11.89
CA ARG A 233 -11.79 28.08 -11.75
C ARG A 233 -10.85 26.87 -11.69
N GLU A 234 -9.59 26.99 -12.13
CA GLU A 234 -8.65 25.86 -12.19
C GLU A 234 -7.82 25.64 -10.91
N SER A 235 -7.94 26.49 -9.90
CA SER A 235 -7.24 26.30 -8.61
C SER A 235 -8.03 25.47 -7.58
N GLN A 236 -8.96 24.64 -8.04
CA GLN A 236 -9.70 23.73 -7.16
C GLN A 236 -8.75 22.67 -6.59
N GLN A 237 -8.37 22.84 -5.32
CA GLN A 237 -7.75 21.78 -4.54
C GLN A 237 -8.71 20.59 -4.48
N ARG A 238 -8.37 19.50 -5.17
CA ARG A 238 -9.16 18.27 -5.14
C ARG A 238 -8.74 17.44 -3.94
N VAL A 239 -9.70 17.14 -3.07
CA VAL A 239 -9.49 16.32 -1.87
C VAL A 239 -10.11 14.95 -2.07
N PHE A 240 -9.32 13.90 -1.89
CA PHE A 240 -9.77 12.52 -1.96
C PHE A 240 -9.76 11.90 -0.57
N ASN A 241 -10.88 11.36 -0.12
CA ASN A 241 -10.95 10.65 1.16
C ASN A 241 -10.64 9.18 0.91
N ARG A 242 -9.51 8.71 1.47
CA ARG A 242 -9.07 7.32 1.33
C ARG A 242 -9.46 6.53 2.55
N TYR A 243 -10.10 5.38 2.35
CA TYR A 243 -10.46 4.48 3.43
C TYR A 243 -9.23 3.73 3.96
N TYR A 244 -9.18 3.57 5.28
CA TYR A 244 -8.21 2.74 6.00
C TYR A 244 -8.86 2.09 7.22
N HIS A 245 -8.46 0.87 7.51
CA HIS A 245 -8.59 0.23 8.82
C HIS A 245 -7.29 0.43 9.61
N MET A 246 -7.33 1.24 10.66
CA MET A 246 -6.20 1.47 11.56
C MET A 246 -6.16 0.33 12.58
N PHE A 247 -5.10 -0.46 12.57
CA PHE A 247 -5.00 -1.64 13.42
C PHE A 247 -4.71 -1.26 14.87
N ALA A 248 -5.36 -1.95 15.80
CA ALA A 248 -5.02 -1.92 17.22
C ALA A 248 -3.85 -2.86 17.53
N LYS A 249 -3.21 -2.68 18.69
CA LYS A 249 -2.14 -3.55 19.17
C LYS A 249 -2.60 -5.02 19.23
N GLY A 250 -1.82 -5.91 18.61
CA GLY A 250 -2.09 -7.35 18.59
C GLY A 250 -3.16 -7.80 17.59
N GLU A 251 -3.90 -6.89 16.97
CA GLU A 251 -4.94 -7.23 16.00
C GLU A 251 -4.36 -7.90 14.74
N LEU A 252 -3.22 -7.42 14.24
CA LEU A 252 -2.56 -8.02 13.07
C LEU A 252 -2.13 -9.46 13.36
N THR A 253 -1.56 -9.71 14.54
CA THR A 253 -1.15 -11.05 15.01
C THR A 253 -2.35 -11.98 15.11
N ALA A 254 -3.44 -11.52 15.74
CA ALA A 254 -4.69 -12.28 15.82
C ALA A 254 -5.25 -12.60 14.42
N LEU A 255 -5.23 -11.64 13.50
CA LEU A 255 -5.67 -11.82 12.11
C LEU A 255 -4.86 -12.90 11.38
N VAL A 256 -3.53 -12.92 11.54
CA VAL A 256 -2.66 -13.94 10.95
C VAL A 256 -2.96 -15.33 11.52
N HIS A 257 -3.14 -15.43 12.84
CA HIS A 257 -3.51 -16.68 13.51
C HIS A 257 -4.87 -17.19 13.02
N ASP A 258 -5.87 -16.31 12.92
CA ASP A 258 -7.22 -16.68 12.49
C ASP A 258 -7.27 -17.06 11.00
N ALA A 259 -6.46 -16.41 10.16
CA ALA A 259 -6.27 -16.78 8.77
C ALA A 259 -5.66 -18.19 8.65
N ALA A 260 -4.60 -18.48 9.41
CA ALA A 260 -3.94 -19.78 9.45
C ALA A 260 -4.89 -20.90 9.92
N ARG A 261 -5.60 -20.69 11.03
CA ARG A 261 -6.62 -21.64 11.52
C ARG A 261 -7.75 -21.86 10.50
N GLY A 262 -8.17 -20.79 9.81
CA GLY A 262 -9.14 -20.88 8.72
C GLY A 262 -8.67 -21.69 7.52
N LEU A 263 -7.36 -21.94 7.39
CA LEU A 263 -6.75 -22.83 6.41
C LEU A 263 -6.38 -24.21 6.99
N ALA A 264 -6.86 -24.53 8.19
CA ALA A 264 -6.52 -25.74 8.93
C ALA A 264 -5.01 -25.93 9.17
N LEU A 265 -4.27 -24.83 9.36
CA LEU A 265 -2.86 -24.85 9.74
C LEU A 265 -2.70 -24.80 11.26
N GLU A 266 -1.73 -25.54 11.78
CA GLU A 266 -1.28 -25.39 13.16
C GLU A 266 -0.61 -24.02 13.34
N VAL A 267 -0.82 -23.42 14.51
CA VAL A 267 -0.22 -22.14 14.87
C VAL A 267 0.84 -22.39 15.93
N GLY A 268 2.08 -22.09 15.62
CA GLY A 268 3.22 -22.34 16.48
C GLY A 268 4.47 -22.75 15.69
N PRO A 269 5.61 -22.94 16.38
CA PRO A 269 6.81 -23.46 15.76
C PRO A 269 6.59 -24.90 15.25
N GLU A 270 7.44 -25.32 14.32
CA GLU A 270 7.46 -26.69 13.82
C GLU A 270 7.71 -27.67 14.98
N PRO A 271 6.89 -28.74 15.14
CA PRO A 271 7.08 -29.73 16.19
C PRO A 271 8.35 -30.56 15.93
N VAL A 272 9.17 -30.73 16.98
CA VAL A 272 10.38 -31.55 16.89
C VAL A 272 10.01 -33.03 16.82
N GLY A 273 10.53 -33.75 15.82
CA GLY A 273 10.41 -35.21 15.73
C GLY A 273 9.03 -35.74 15.34
N SER A 274 8.24 -34.96 14.59
CA SER A 274 6.97 -35.43 14.04
C SER A 274 7.19 -36.41 12.89
N GLU A 275 6.59 -37.60 12.98
CA GLU A 275 6.45 -38.52 11.84
C GLU A 275 5.11 -38.34 11.09
N GLU A 276 4.18 -37.56 11.66
CA GLU A 276 2.91 -37.23 11.01
C GLU A 276 3.06 -36.06 10.05
N LYS A 277 2.42 -36.17 8.87
CA LYS A 277 2.33 -35.09 7.90
C LYS A 277 1.46 -33.96 8.45
N ARG A 278 2.12 -32.93 8.97
CA ARG A 278 1.51 -31.76 9.59
C ARG A 278 2.02 -30.49 8.92
N ARG A 279 1.22 -29.44 8.99
CA ARG A 279 1.54 -28.13 8.42
C ARG A 279 1.15 -27.04 9.39
N GLY A 280 1.95 -26.00 9.44
CA GLY A 280 1.65 -24.87 10.29
C GLY A 280 2.33 -23.58 9.89
N LEU A 281 2.11 -22.59 10.73
CA LEU A 281 2.61 -21.24 10.61
C LEU A 281 3.14 -20.77 11.97
N HIS A 282 4.33 -20.22 11.94
CA HIS A 282 5.00 -19.63 13.09
C HIS A 282 5.21 -18.14 12.86
N ILE A 283 4.69 -17.29 13.74
CA ILE A 283 5.10 -15.88 13.79
C ILE A 283 6.52 -15.81 14.37
N VAL A 284 7.43 -15.27 13.57
CA VAL A 284 8.86 -15.13 13.89
C VAL A 284 9.13 -13.80 14.59
N GLU A 285 8.45 -12.74 14.15
CA GLU A 285 8.60 -11.39 14.70
C GLU A 285 7.22 -10.70 14.68
N ASP A 286 6.85 -10.06 15.80
CA ASP A 286 5.69 -9.17 15.94
C ASP A 286 6.22 -7.86 16.53
N GLY A 287 5.98 -6.75 15.85
CA GLY A 287 6.55 -5.48 16.25
C GLY A 287 5.82 -4.26 15.71
N TRP A 288 6.37 -3.12 16.08
CA TRP A 288 5.88 -1.80 15.68
C TRP A 288 7.06 -0.94 15.21
N GLU A 289 6.89 -0.24 14.10
CA GLU A 289 7.87 0.72 13.57
C GLU A 289 7.14 1.96 13.02
N ARG A 290 7.40 3.12 13.62
CA ARG A 290 7.01 4.44 13.10
C ARG A 290 5.51 4.57 12.76
N SER A 291 4.66 4.27 13.73
CA SER A 291 3.19 4.29 13.60
C SER A 291 2.58 3.15 12.78
N ASN A 292 3.27 2.01 12.68
CA ASN A 292 2.81 0.85 11.92
C ASN A 292 3.13 -0.43 12.67
N TYR A 293 2.19 -1.38 12.65
CA TYR A 293 2.42 -2.74 13.09
C TYR A 293 2.97 -3.60 11.96
N TYR A 294 3.77 -4.59 12.31
CA TYR A 294 4.20 -5.62 11.37
C TYR A 294 4.28 -6.99 12.02
N VAL A 295 4.05 -8.01 11.19
CA VAL A 295 4.22 -9.41 11.54
C VAL A 295 5.04 -10.08 10.46
N GLU A 296 6.14 -10.71 10.86
CA GLU A 296 6.86 -11.70 10.07
C GLU A 296 6.43 -13.10 10.49
N PHE A 297 6.07 -13.96 9.54
CA PHE A 297 5.81 -15.37 9.80
C PHE A 297 6.48 -16.29 8.80
N LYS A 298 6.61 -17.56 9.20
CA LYS A 298 7.15 -18.65 8.38
C LYS A 298 6.18 -19.84 8.38
N CYS A 299 5.95 -20.43 7.22
CA CYS A 299 5.25 -21.71 7.07
C CYS A 299 6.22 -22.90 7.22
N TRP A 300 5.69 -24.00 7.74
CA TRP A 300 6.40 -25.27 7.87
C TRP A 300 5.50 -26.45 7.51
N GLU A 301 6.10 -27.52 7.00
CA GLU A 301 5.46 -28.78 6.66
C GLU A 301 6.40 -29.92 7.07
N CYS A 302 5.93 -30.82 7.93
CA CYS A 302 6.67 -32.04 8.28
C CYS A 302 6.56 -33.02 7.11
N THR A 303 7.71 -33.51 6.64
CA THR A 303 7.83 -34.50 5.56
C THR A 303 7.80 -35.92 6.08
#